data_AF-A0A8X6W935-F1
#
_entry.id   AF-A0A8X6W935-F1
#
_cell.length_a   1.000
_cell.length_b   1.000
_cell.length_c   1.000
_cell.angle_alpha   90.00
_cell.angle_beta   90.00
_cell.angle_gamma   90.00
#
_symmetry.space_group_name_H-M   'P 1'
#
loop_
_entity.id
_entity.type
_entity.pdbx_description
1 polymer ?
#
loop_
_entity_poly.entity_id
_entity_poly.type
_entity_poly.pdbx_seq_one_letter_code
_entity_poly.pdbx_strand_id
1 'polypeptide(L)'
;MGSEFLFMDDNARPHRANIVDECLQSEDITPRQPPPTCLPDLRRALRDEWCNSPQDQMDDLILNMPRRCKACIVSFGRHTPY
;
A
#
# COMPACT_ATOMS: atom_id res chain seq x y z
N MET A 1 1.45 28.86 -4.48
CA MET A 1 0.32 28.26 -5.20
C MET A 1 0.10 26.90 -4.57
N GLY A 2 -0.90 26.79 -3.69
CA GLY A 2 -1.11 25.59 -2.88
C GLY A 2 -1.78 24.49 -3.71
N SER A 3 -1.25 23.27 -3.65
CA SER A 3 -1.94 22.09 -4.13
C SER A 3 -3.20 21.88 -3.27
N GLU A 4 -4.35 21.79 -3.92
CA GLU A 4 -5.57 21.32 -3.26
C GLU A 4 -5.36 19.84 -2.91
N PHE A 5 -5.30 19.53 -1.61
CA PHE A 5 -5.11 18.17 -1.13
C PHE A 5 -6.45 17.43 -1.24
N LEU A 6 -6.49 16.40 -2.09
CA LEU A 6 -7.62 15.48 -2.19
C LEU A 6 -7.32 14.22 -1.37
N PHE A 7 -8.10 13.99 -0.32
CA PHE A 7 -8.05 12.74 0.42
C PHE A 7 -8.82 11.66 -0.34
N MET A 8 -8.21 10.49 -0.52
CA MET A 8 -8.82 9.31 -1.14
C MET A 8 -8.68 8.14 -0.18
N ASP A 9 -9.78 7.42 0.05
CA ASP A 9 -9.84 6.23 0.89
C ASP A 9 -10.78 5.21 0.25
N ASP A 10 -10.71 3.95 0.68
CA ASP A 10 -11.67 2.94 0.25
C ASP A 10 -13.03 3.12 0.94
N ASN A 11 -14.06 2.42 0.44
CA ASN A 11 -15.40 2.45 1.04
C ASN A 11 -15.60 1.30 2.04
N ALA A 12 -14.52 0.72 2.58
CA ALA A 12 -14.60 -0.40 3.49
C ALA A 12 -15.35 0.01 4.77
N ARG A 13 -16.25 -0.85 5.26
CA ARG A 13 -16.76 -0.66 6.62
C ARG A 13 -15.63 -0.98 7.59
N PRO A 14 -15.67 -0.54 8.86
CA PRO A 14 -14.68 -0.98 9.83
C PRO A 14 -14.69 -2.52 9.94
N HIS A 15 -13.66 -3.16 9.40
CA HIS A 15 -13.49 -4.61 9.41
C HIS A 15 -12.28 -4.96 10.29
N ARG A 16 -12.35 -6.12 10.95
CA ARG A 16 -11.21 -6.74 11.63
C ARG A 16 -10.70 -7.84 10.70
N ALA A 17 -9.56 -7.62 10.05
CA ALA A 17 -9.05 -8.50 8.98
C ALA A 17 -8.20 -9.66 9.52
N ASN A 18 -8.35 -10.84 8.89
CA ASN A 18 -7.62 -12.10 9.15
C ASN A 18 -6.81 -12.59 7.92
N ILE A 19 -6.58 -11.75 6.89
CA ILE A 19 -6.12 -12.19 5.54
C ILE A 19 -4.65 -11.83 5.23
N VAL A 20 -3.86 -11.42 6.24
CA VAL A 20 -2.52 -10.86 6.02
C VAL A 20 -1.55 -11.84 5.32
N ASP A 21 -1.70 -13.15 5.54
CA ASP A 21 -0.68 -14.12 5.12
C ASP A 21 -0.62 -14.38 3.60
N GLU A 22 -1.73 -14.27 2.87
CA GLU A 22 -1.77 -14.56 1.42
C GLU A 22 -1.15 -13.42 0.59
N CYS A 23 -1.35 -12.17 1.03
CA CYS A 23 -0.84 -10.98 0.35
C CYS A 23 0.69 -10.83 0.49
N LEU A 24 1.24 -11.24 1.64
CA LEU A 24 2.69 -11.15 1.90
C LEU A 24 3.52 -12.02 0.94
N GLN A 25 2.95 -13.11 0.42
CA GLN A 25 3.64 -14.02 -0.49
C GLN A 25 3.66 -13.52 -1.94
N SER A 26 2.69 -12.71 -2.36
CA SER A 26 2.64 -12.15 -3.72
C SER A 26 3.57 -10.95 -3.93
N GLU A 27 3.96 -10.24 -2.86
CA GLU A 27 4.68 -8.97 -2.96
C GLU A 27 6.21 -9.07 -2.70
N ASP A 28 6.78 -10.28 -2.63
CA ASP A 28 8.23 -10.52 -2.40
C ASP A 28 8.80 -9.73 -1.21
N ILE A 29 8.03 -9.68 -0.12
CA ILE A 29 8.37 -8.91 1.07
C ILE A 29 9.42 -9.69 1.88
N THR A 30 10.62 -9.12 2.00
CA THR A 30 11.69 -9.69 2.83
C THR A 30 11.32 -9.58 4.32
N PRO A 31 11.26 -10.69 5.08
CA PRO A 31 10.96 -10.64 6.50
C PRO A 31 12.05 -9.89 7.29
N ARG A 32 11.64 -8.97 8.16
CA ARG A 32 12.55 -8.27 9.07
C ARG A 32 13.22 -9.24 10.06
N GLN A 33 14.53 -9.12 10.24
CA GLN A 33 15.29 -9.85 11.25
C GLN A 33 15.99 -8.88 12.23
N PRO A 34 15.85 -9.06 13.56
CA PRO A 34 14.98 -10.02 14.23
C PRO A 34 13.48 -9.64 14.09
N PRO A 35 12.57 -10.63 14.13
CA PRO A 35 11.14 -10.35 14.14
C PRO A 35 10.77 -9.58 15.42
N PRO A 36 9.80 -8.65 15.36
CA PRO A 36 9.34 -7.93 16.54
C PRO A 36 8.68 -8.91 17.52
N THR A 37 9.18 -8.96 18.76
CA THR A 37 8.72 -9.90 19.78
C THR A 37 7.67 -9.30 20.73
N CYS A 38 7.47 -7.98 20.69
CA CYS A 38 6.46 -7.28 21.47
C CYS A 38 5.82 -6.12 20.69
N LEU A 39 4.66 -5.65 21.17
CA LEU A 39 3.91 -4.56 20.51
C LEU A 39 4.72 -3.25 20.35
N PRO A 40 5.50 -2.80 21.35
CA PRO A 40 6.42 -1.67 21.17
C PRO A 40 7.45 -1.87 20.04
N ASP A 41 8.03 -3.07 19.94
CA ASP A 41 8.99 -3.40 18.90
C ASP A 41 8.34 -3.41 17.52
N LEU A 42 7.12 -3.94 17.41
CA LEU A 42 6.33 -3.90 16.18
C LEU A 42 6.04 -2.45 15.76
N ARG A 43 5.60 -1.61 16.70
CA ARG A 43 5.32 -0.19 16.41
C ARG A 43 6.56 0.56 15.94
N ARG A 44 7.72 0.27 16.52
CA ARG A 44 9.01 0.83 16.08
C ARG A 44 9.38 0.33 14.69
N ALA A 45 9.35 -0.98 14.47
CA ALA A 45 9.66 -1.58 13.18
C ALA A 45 8.80 -0.98 12.05
N LEU A 46 7.48 -0.87 12.24
CA LEU A 46 6.59 -0.27 11.24
C LEU A 46 6.94 1.19 10.91
N ARG A 47 7.34 1.97 11.91
CA ARG A 47 7.77 3.36 11.69
C ARG A 47 9.09 3.42 10.95
N ASP A 48 10.04 2.56 11.33
CA ASP A 48 11.36 2.52 10.71
C ASP A 48 11.22 2.15 9.22
N GLU A 49 10.46 1.11 8.89
CA GLU A 49 10.20 0.71 7.50
C GLU A 49 9.49 1.81 6.71
N TRP A 50 8.47 2.46 7.30
CA TRP A 50 7.77 3.57 6.63
C TRP A 50 8.70 4.74 6.32
N CYS A 51 9.56 5.13 7.27
CA CYS A 51 10.53 6.21 7.07
C CYS A 51 11.62 5.85 6.05
N ASN A 52 11.97 4.56 5.93
CA ASN A 52 12.94 4.07 4.95
C ASN A 52 12.31 3.84 3.57
N SER A 53 10.98 3.92 3.44
CA SER A 53 10.31 3.65 2.20
C SER A 53 10.69 4.70 1.14
N PRO A 54 11.13 4.27 -0.05
CA PRO A 54 11.53 5.15 -1.13
C PRO A 54 10.35 6.04 -1.56
N GLN A 55 10.49 7.35 -1.36
CA GLN A 55 9.44 8.32 -1.66
C GLN A 55 9.18 8.43 -3.17
N ASP A 56 10.22 8.23 -3.99
CA ASP A 56 10.13 8.15 -5.44
C ASP A 56 9.23 7.02 -5.93
N GLN A 57 9.27 5.86 -5.26
CA GLN A 57 8.32 4.77 -5.56
C GLN A 57 6.87 5.16 -5.22
N MET A 58 6.64 5.92 -4.14
CA MET A 58 5.30 6.42 -3.80
C MET A 58 4.81 7.45 -4.82
N ASP A 59 5.67 8.39 -5.20
CA ASP A 59 5.37 9.39 -6.21
C ASP A 59 5.06 8.74 -7.56
N ASP A 60 5.85 7.75 -7.98
CA ASP A 60 5.61 7.00 -9.20
C ASP A 60 4.26 6.27 -9.15
N LEU A 61 3.90 5.65 -8.03
CA LEU A 61 2.59 5.01 -7.87
C LEU A 61 1.44 6.00 -8.05
N ILE A 62 1.55 7.20 -7.45
CA ILE A 62 0.57 8.28 -7.59
C ILE A 62 0.49 8.76 -9.04
N LEU A 63 1.64 9.05 -9.66
CA LEU A 63 1.73 9.54 -11.03
C LEU A 63 1.24 8.51 -12.06
N ASN A 64 1.29 7.22 -11.73
CA ASN A 64 0.79 6.14 -12.57
C ASN A 64 -0.72 5.89 -12.44
N MET A 65 -1.43 6.50 -11.48
CA MET A 65 -2.88 6.32 -11.31
C MET A 65 -3.70 6.54 -12.59
N PRO A 66 -3.43 7.56 -13.44
CA PRO A 66 -4.14 7.71 -14.70
C PRO A 66 -4.01 6.52 -15.65
N ARG A 67 -2.89 5.78 -15.62
CA ARG A 67 -2.71 4.56 -16.43
C ARG A 67 -3.59 3.43 -15.91
N ARG A 68 -3.67 3.25 -14.59
CA ARG A 68 -4.54 2.26 -13.94
C ARG A 68 -6.01 2.56 -14.23
N CYS A 69 -6.42 3.83 -14.12
CA CYS A 69 -7.78 4.26 -14.48
C CYS A 69 -8.11 3.95 -15.96
N LYS A 70 -7.18 4.24 -16.88
CA LYS A 70 -7.36 3.89 -18.30
C LYS A 70 -7.52 2.39 -18.52
N ALA A 71 -6.70 1.56 -17.85
CA ALA A 71 -6.82 0.11 -17.94
C ALA A 71 -8.18 -0.40 -17.40
N CYS A 72 -8.68 0.20 -16.32
CA CYS A 72 -9.99 -0.09 -15.77
C CYS A 72 -11.12 0.28 -16.75
N ILE A 73 -11.02 1.44 -17.41
CA ILE A 73 -11.99 1.87 -18.43
C ILE A 73 -11.98 0.91 -19.63
N VAL A 74 -10.80 0.56 -20.14
CA VAL A 74 -10.64 -0.38 -21.28
C VAL A 74 -11.17 -1.78 -20.96
N SER A 75 -11.04 -2.20 -19.69
CA SER A 75 -11.56 -3.49 -19.21
C SER A 75 -13.03 -3.44 -18.80
N PHE A 76 -13.73 -2.32 -19.00
CA PHE A 76 -15.13 -2.11 -18.58
C PHE A 76 -15.35 -2.38 -17.07
N GLY A 77 -14.39 -1.96 -16.24
CA GLY A 77 -14.45 -2.14 -14.79
C GLY A 77 -14.13 -3.55 -14.31
N ARG A 78 -13.63 -4.43 -15.17
CA ARG A 78 -13.14 -5.77 -14.77
C ARG A 78 -11.76 -5.68 -14.12
N HIS A 79 -11.34 -6.78 -13.52
CA HIS A 79 -10.03 -6.91 -12.89
C HIS A 79 -8.90 -6.57 -13.87
N THR A 80 -7.96 -5.74 -13.43
CA THR A 80 -6.75 -5.35 -14.15
C THR A 80 -5.53 -5.99 -13.49
N PRO A 81 -4.39 -6.17 -14.19
CA PRO A 81 -3.17 -6.73 -13.59
C PRO A 81 -2.44 -5.80 -12.60
N TYR A 82 -3.11 -4.73 -12.18
CA TYR A 82 -2.63 -3.74 -11.21
C TYR A 82 -3.36 -3.92 -9.88
#